data_AF-A0A1S2NXJ7-F1
#
_entry.id   AF-A0A1S2NXJ7-F1
#
_cell.length_a   1.000
_cell.length_b   1.000
_cell.length_c   1.000
_cell.angle_alpha   90.00
_cell.angle_beta   90.00
_cell.angle_gamma   90.00
#
_symmetry.space_group_name_H-M   'P 1'
#
loop_
_entity.id
_entity.type
_entity.pdbx_description
1 polymer ?
#
loop_
_entity_poly.entity_id
_entity_poly.type
_entity_poly.pdbx_seq_one_letter_code
_entity_poly.pdbx_strand_id
1 'polypeptide(L)'
;MLLSEFLLTRIVEVAVHGLDLADALGREPWLTSSAGDAVTELLLGAEQTAAVRTLGWSQPHFLRKATGREPLDEEEAAQIEQLSIRWLALG
;
A
#
# COMPACT_ATOMS: atom_id res chain seq x y z
N MET A 1 -0.84 -6.94 22.74
CA MET A 1 -1.36 -6.86 21.37
C MET A 1 -2.81 -7.26 21.40
N LEU A 2 -3.69 -6.40 20.89
CA LEU A 2 -5.11 -6.67 20.73
C LEU A 2 -5.31 -7.69 19.60
N LEU A 3 -6.44 -8.41 19.64
CA LEU A 3 -6.80 -9.34 18.56
C LEU A 3 -6.90 -8.62 17.21
N SER A 4 -7.42 -7.39 17.19
CA SER A 4 -7.50 -6.55 15.99
C SER A 4 -6.13 -6.25 15.39
N GLU A 5 -5.14 -5.90 16.22
CA GLU A 5 -3.76 -5.64 15.78
C GLU A 5 -3.15 -6.91 15.19
N PHE A 6 -3.34 -8.07 15.85
CA PHE A 6 -2.89 -9.36 15.32
C PHE A 6 -3.49 -9.64 13.93
N LEU A 7 -4.81 -9.51 13.79
CA LEU A 7 -5.50 -9.77 12.53
C LEU A 7 -5.05 -8.80 11.43
N LEU A 8 -4.80 -7.53 11.77
CA LEU A 8 -4.26 -6.56 10.82
C LEU A 8 -2.90 -7.01 10.28
N THR A 9 -2.01 -7.55 11.13
CA THR A 9 -0.75 -8.12 10.62
C THR A 9 -1.01 -9.24 9.60
N ARG A 10 -1.97 -10.13 9.84
CA ARG A 10 -2.28 -11.23 8.90
C ARG A 10 -2.83 -10.69 7.57
N ILE A 11 -3.62 -9.62 7.61
CA ILE A 11 -4.09 -8.94 6.41
C ILE A 11 -2.91 -8.35 5.63
N VAL A 12 -1.98 -7.68 6.30
CA VAL A 12 -0.76 -7.14 5.67
C VAL A 12 0.02 -8.25 4.98
N GLU A 13 0.35 -9.33 5.68
CA GLU A 13 1.10 -10.46 5.12
C GLU A 13 0.43 -11.02 3.87
N VAL A 14 -0.88 -11.31 3.94
CA VAL A 14 -1.62 -11.92 2.81
C VAL A 14 -1.77 -10.95 1.65
N ALA A 15 -2.04 -9.67 1.91
CA ALA A 15 -2.19 -8.66 0.87
C ALA A 15 -0.85 -8.45 0.14
N VAL A 16 0.20 -8.20 0.90
CA VAL A 16 1.51 -7.82 0.39
C VAL A 16 2.20 -9.00 -0.30
N HIS A 17 2.21 -10.19 0.32
CA HIS A 17 2.73 -11.40 -0.35
C HIS A 17 1.82 -11.92 -1.46
N GLY A 18 0.53 -11.59 -1.42
CA GLY A 18 -0.37 -11.83 -2.54
C GLY A 18 0.04 -11.07 -3.79
N LEU A 19 0.54 -9.83 -3.65
CA LEU A 19 1.12 -9.07 -4.77
C LEU A 19 2.37 -9.78 -5.31
N ASP A 20 3.27 -10.22 -4.42
CA ASP A 20 4.48 -10.95 -4.81
C ASP A 20 4.17 -12.19 -5.67
N LEU A 21 3.17 -12.97 -5.24
CA LEU A 21 2.74 -14.17 -5.98
C LEU A 21 2.09 -13.83 -7.31
N ALA A 22 1.25 -12.79 -7.36
CA ALA A 22 0.59 -12.35 -8.58
C ALA A 22 1.62 -11.89 -9.63
N ASP A 23 2.60 -11.10 -9.19
CA ASP A 23 3.69 -10.59 -10.04
C ASP A 23 4.55 -11.74 -10.56
N ALA A 24 4.95 -12.69 -9.70
CA ALA A 24 5.72 -13.86 -10.10
C ALA A 24 4.99 -14.78 -11.09
N LEU A 25 3.66 -14.85 -11.00
CA LEU A 25 2.81 -15.66 -11.88
C LEU A 25 2.34 -14.93 -13.15
N GLY A 26 2.61 -13.62 -13.28
CA GLY A 26 2.07 -12.79 -14.36
C GLY A 26 0.54 -12.73 -14.37
N ARG A 27 -0.08 -12.65 -13.19
CA ARG A 27 -1.54 -12.62 -13.00
C ARG A 27 -1.98 -11.31 -12.35
N GLU A 28 -3.25 -10.95 -12.57
CA GLU A 28 -3.87 -9.87 -11.81
C GLU A 28 -3.89 -10.20 -10.31
N PRO A 29 -3.57 -9.22 -9.43
CA PRO A 29 -3.54 -9.45 -8.00
C PRO A 29 -4.95 -9.68 -7.43
N TRP A 30 -5.07 -10.64 -6.52
CA TRP A 30 -6.33 -10.98 -5.83
C TRP A 30 -6.61 -10.11 -4.60
N LEU A 31 -6.13 -8.87 -4.59
CA LEU A 31 -6.32 -7.95 -3.47
C LEU A 31 -7.79 -7.51 -3.40
N THR A 32 -8.47 -7.84 -2.30
CA THR A 32 -9.82 -7.31 -2.06
C THR A 32 -9.75 -5.84 -1.68
N SER A 33 -10.78 -5.06 -2.04
CA SER A 33 -10.83 -3.63 -1.69
C SER A 33 -10.72 -3.39 -0.19
N SER A 34 -11.33 -4.26 0.64
CA SER A 34 -11.28 -4.15 2.09
C SER A 34 -9.88 -4.41 2.68
N ALA A 35 -9.12 -5.36 2.11
CA ALA A 35 -7.73 -5.58 2.50
C ALA A 35 -6.85 -4.41 2.05
N GLY A 36 -7.07 -3.91 0.83
CA GLY A 36 -6.39 -2.73 0.31
C GLY A 36 -6.61 -1.49 1.19
N ASP A 37 -7.84 -1.24 1.61
CA ASP A 37 -8.18 -0.12 2.51
C ASP A 37 -7.51 -0.26 3.87
N ALA A 38 -7.58 -1.44 4.50
CA ALA A 38 -6.97 -1.68 5.82
C ALA A 38 -5.45 -1.50 5.81
N VAL A 39 -4.76 -1.99 4.78
CA VAL A 39 -3.31 -1.82 4.65
C VAL A 39 -2.95 -0.37 4.30
N THR A 40 -3.72 0.28 3.45
CA THR A 40 -3.51 1.70 3.10
C THR A 40 -3.67 2.60 4.33
N GLU A 41 -4.71 2.37 5.13
CA GLU A 41 -4.95 3.10 6.38
C GLU A 41 -3.84 2.84 7.41
N LEU A 42 -3.36 1.59 7.53
CA LEU A 42 -2.20 1.28 8.37
C LEU A 42 -0.96 2.09 7.94
N LEU A 43 -0.68 2.16 6.64
CA LEU A 43 0.53 2.80 6.13
C LEU A 43 0.47 4.33 6.24
N LEU A 44 -0.67 4.96 5.93
CA LEU A 44 -0.80 6.42 5.82
C LEU A 44 -1.39 7.08 7.07
N GLY A 45 -2.16 6.33 7.85
CA GLY A 45 -3.15 6.88 8.76
C GLY A 45 -4.38 7.43 8.03
N ALA A 46 -5.52 7.49 8.72
CA ALA A 46 -6.80 7.89 8.15
C ALA A 46 -6.78 9.30 7.49
N GLU A 47 -5.96 10.22 7.99
CA GLU A 47 -5.90 11.60 7.49
C GLU A 47 -5.23 11.72 6.11
N GLN A 48 -4.24 10.88 5.82
CA GLN A 48 -3.47 10.98 4.57
C GLN A 48 -4.03 10.14 3.42
N THR A 49 -4.99 9.25 3.68
CA THR A 49 -5.65 8.43 2.65
C THR A 49 -6.29 9.28 1.55
N ALA A 50 -6.80 10.47 1.88
CA ALA A 50 -7.37 11.40 0.90
C ALA A 50 -6.30 12.00 -0.04
N ALA A 51 -5.10 12.31 0.47
CA ALA A 51 -4.01 12.87 -0.32
C ALA A 51 -3.50 11.85 -1.35
N VAL A 52 -3.34 10.59 -0.97
CA VAL A 52 -2.91 9.53 -1.90
C VAL A 52 -3.91 9.28 -3.03
N ARG A 53 -5.22 9.47 -2.80
CA ARG A 53 -6.22 9.38 -3.88
C ARG A 53 -5.98 10.40 -5.00
N THR A 54 -5.32 11.53 -4.71
CA THR A 54 -5.00 12.53 -5.73
C THR A 54 -3.90 12.09 -6.70
N LEU A 55 -3.12 11.06 -6.35
CA LEU A 55 -2.12 10.44 -7.22
C LEU A 55 -2.76 9.62 -8.35
N GLY A 56 -4.06 9.29 -8.26
CA GLY A 56 -4.76 8.50 -9.27
C GLY A 56 -4.34 7.03 -9.33
N TRP A 57 -3.53 6.56 -8.39
CA TRP A 57 -3.07 5.18 -8.33
C TRP A 57 -4.17 4.22 -7.86
N SER A 58 -4.16 3.01 -8.42
CA SER A 58 -4.95 1.90 -7.88
C SER A 58 -4.35 1.44 -6.53
N GLN A 59 -5.16 0.78 -5.69
CA GLN A 59 -4.67 0.24 -4.41
C GLN A 59 -3.47 -0.70 -4.59
N PRO A 60 -3.47 -1.69 -5.52
CA PRO A 60 -2.29 -2.52 -5.74
C PRO A 60 -1.06 -1.71 -6.16
N HIS A 61 -1.22 -0.69 -7.01
CA HIS A 61 -0.11 0.15 -7.46
C HIS A 61 0.50 0.95 -6.29
N PHE A 62 -0.35 1.62 -5.50
CA PHE A 62 0.11 2.31 -4.29
C PHE A 62 0.85 1.38 -3.33
N LEU A 63 0.31 0.19 -3.06
CA LEU A 63 0.94 -0.76 -2.14
C LEU A 63 2.30 -1.27 -2.66
N ARG A 64 2.48 -1.44 -3.98
CA ARG A 64 3.79 -1.79 -4.55
C ARG A 64 4.82 -0.68 -4.32
N LYS A 65 4.45 0.58 -4.58
CA LYS A 65 5.31 1.75 -4.33
C LYS A 65 5.63 1.92 -2.85
N ALA A 66 4.62 1.90 -1.99
CA ALA A 66 4.76 2.14 -0.56
C ALA A 66 5.56 1.06 0.17
N THR A 67 5.55 -0.18 -0.35
CA THR A 67 6.33 -1.30 0.21
C THR A 67 7.63 -1.58 -0.53
N GLY A 68 8.03 -0.73 -1.48
CA GLY A 68 9.30 -0.83 -2.20
C GLY A 68 9.40 -1.96 -3.22
N ARG A 69 8.28 -2.63 -3.55
CA ARG A 69 8.22 -3.66 -4.60
C ARG A 69 8.31 -3.07 -5.99
N GLU A 70 7.86 -1.82 -6.12
CA GLU A 70 8.02 -1.03 -7.32
C GLU A 70 8.72 0.28 -6.92
N PRO A 71 9.82 0.66 -7.61
CA PRO A 71 10.50 1.92 -7.32
C PRO A 71 9.61 3.10 -7.70
N LEU A 72 9.75 4.19 -6.97
CA LEU A 72 9.24 5.50 -7.39
C LEU A 72 10.15 6.05 -8.49
N ASP A 73 9.56 6.59 -9.54
CA ASP A 73 10.30 7.45 -10.47
C ASP A 73 10.47 8.88 -9.92
N GLU A 74 11.21 9.71 -10.66
CA GLU A 74 11.52 11.09 -10.24
C GLU A 74 10.28 11.99 -10.16
N GLU A 75 9.30 11.81 -11.05
CA GLU A 75 8.07 12.61 -11.09
C GLU A 75 7.15 12.21 -9.93
N GLU A 76 6.97 10.91 -9.71
CA GLU A 76 6.20 10.36 -8.58
C GLU A 76 6.80 10.79 -7.24
N ALA A 77 8.13 10.72 -7.09
CA ALA A 77 8.82 11.15 -5.88
C ALA A 77 8.62 12.66 -5.60
N ALA A 78 8.73 13.50 -6.62
CA ALA A 78 8.48 14.94 -6.51
C ALA A 78 7.01 15.23 -6.13
N GLN A 79 6.06 14.50 -6.70
CA GLN A 79 4.64 14.66 -6.39
C GLN A 79 4.33 14.26 -4.94
N ILE A 80 4.90 13.16 -4.45
CA ILE A 80 4.78 12.73 -3.05
C ILE A 80 5.35 13.78 -2.09
N GLU A 81 6.52 14.35 -2.41
CA GLU A 81 7.13 15.41 -1.62
C GLU A 81 6.26 16.67 -1.59
N GLN A 82 5.75 17.11 -2.74
CA GLN A 82 4.87 18.28 -2.85
C GLN A 82 3.58 18.11 -2.03
N LEU A 83 3.02 16.91 -2.02
CA LEU A 83 1.82 16.57 -1.24
C LEU A 83 2.13 16.26 0.23
N SER A 84 3.41 16.31 0.64
CA SER A 84 3.88 15.96 1.99
C SER A 84 3.42 14.59 2.46
N ILE A 85 3.24 13.65 1.51
CA ILE A 85 2.76 12.31 1.82
C ILE A 85 3.89 11.54 2.52
N ARG A 86 3.57 10.96 3.68
CA ARG A 86 4.45 10.07 4.43
C ARG A 86 3.69 8.80 4.78
N TRP A 87 4.35 7.66 4.61
CA TRP A 87 3.84 6.38 5.09
C TRP A 87 4.85 5.66 5.97
N LEU A 88 4.35 4.69 6.74
CA LEU A 88 5.18 3.80 7.54
C LEU A 88 6.02 2.89 6.63
N ALA A 89 7.32 2.82 6.90
CA ALA A 89 8.16 1.77 6.34
C ALA A 89 7.94 0.47 7.11
N LEU A 90 7.57 -0.59 6.40
CA LEU A 90 7.53 -1.95 6.94
C LEU A 90 8.92 -2.56 6.68
N GLY A 91 9.81 -2.43 7.67
CA GLY A 91 11.20 -2.91 7.61
C GLY A 91 11.33 -4.42 7.74
#